data_AF-A0A0Q9NCG8-F1
#
_entry.id   AF-A0A0Q9NCG8-F1
#
_cell.length_a   1.000
_cell.length_b   1.000
_cell.length_c   1.000
_cell.angle_alpha   90.00
_cell.angle_beta   90.00
_cell.angle_gamma   90.00
#
_symmetry.space_group_name_H-M   'P 1'
#
loop_
_entity.id
_entity.type
_entity.pdbx_description
1 polymer ?
#
loop_
_entity_poly.entity_id
_entity_poly.type
_entity_poly.pdbx_seq_one_letter_code
_entity_poly.pdbx_strand_id
1 'polypeptide(L)'
;MAKNKTHGRRNKKTWKEMSPSGRAGIILTAIMQVSLLVAAQRDISRRPAELINGPKAVWRAASFINFIGPMGYFVFGRKRPATGI
;
A
#
# COMPACT_ATOMS: atom_id res chain seq x y z
N MET A 1 -8.80 -1.63 51.67
CA MET A 1 -8.80 -2.70 50.65
C MET A 1 -8.48 -2.06 49.29
N ALA A 2 -7.21 -2.01 48.90
CA ALA A 2 -6.76 -1.32 47.69
C ALA A 2 -6.68 -2.29 46.50
N LYS A 3 -7.36 -1.96 45.40
CA LYS A 3 -7.26 -2.70 44.13
C LYS A 3 -6.24 -2.01 43.23
N ASN A 4 -5.02 -2.54 43.17
CA ASN A 4 -3.95 -1.99 42.34
C ASN A 4 -4.16 -2.46 40.90
N LYS A 5 -4.61 -1.55 40.02
CA LYS A 5 -4.65 -1.80 38.57
C LYS A 5 -3.22 -1.61 38.03
N THR A 6 -2.52 -2.71 37.81
CA THR A 6 -1.24 -2.71 37.08
C THR A 6 -1.52 -2.39 35.62
N HIS A 7 -1.34 -1.13 35.23
CA HIS A 7 -1.21 -0.77 33.82
C HIS A 7 0.08 -1.41 33.30
N GLY A 8 -0.05 -2.56 32.63
CA GLY A 8 1.04 -3.19 31.91
C GLY A 8 1.63 -2.19 30.92
N ARG A 9 2.79 -1.62 31.26
CA ARG A 9 3.55 -0.74 30.38
C ARG A 9 3.84 -1.52 29.11
N ARG A 10 3.17 -1.17 28.00
CA ARG A 10 3.44 -1.75 26.69
C ARG A 10 4.85 -1.32 26.29
N ASN A 11 5.87 -2.11 26.68
CA ASN A 11 7.25 -1.86 26.33
C ASN A 11 7.31 -1.76 24.80
N LYS A 12 7.68 -0.58 24.30
CA LYS A 12 7.84 -0.35 22.86
C LYS A 12 9.03 -1.20 22.43
N LYS A 13 8.78 -2.38 21.86
CA LYS A 13 9.84 -3.27 21.39
C LYS A 13 10.73 -2.50 20.42
N THR A 14 11.99 -2.34 20.80
CA THR A 14 12.98 -1.66 19.96
C THR A 14 13.32 -2.58 18.77
N TRP A 15 13.72 -2.04 17.62
CA TRP A 15 14.04 -2.83 16.42
C TRP A 15 15.04 -3.99 16.66
N LYS A 16 15.95 -3.83 17.64
CA LYS A 16 16.91 -4.86 18.08
C LYS A 16 16.28 -6.00 18.90
N GLU A 17 15.11 -5.76 19.48
CA GLU A 17 14.36 -6.70 20.35
C GLU A 17 13.22 -7.42 19.61
N MET A 18 13.02 -7.12 18.31
CA MET A 18 12.05 -7.82 17.47
C MET A 18 12.60 -9.18 17.05
N SER A 19 11.75 -10.21 17.04
CA SER A 19 12.12 -11.50 16.45
C SER A 19 12.52 -11.28 14.98
N PRO A 20 13.48 -12.07 14.45
CA PRO A 20 13.86 -12.01 13.05
C PRO A 20 12.66 -12.07 12.08
N SER A 21 11.62 -12.83 12.44
CA SER A 21 10.37 -12.92 11.70
C SER A 21 9.57 -11.60 11.67
N GLY A 22 9.52 -10.85 12.77
CA GLY A 22 8.82 -9.56 12.82
C GLY A 22 9.52 -8.51 11.96
N ARG A 23 10.86 -8.48 12.00
CA ARG A 23 11.66 -7.58 11.16
C ARG A 23 11.55 -7.94 9.68
N ALA A 24 11.58 -9.22 9.34
CA ALA A 24 11.37 -9.70 7.97
C ALA A 24 9.98 -9.31 7.44
N GLY A 25 8.93 -9.42 8.27
CA GLY A 25 7.57 -9.01 7.90
C GLY A 25 7.47 -7.53 7.53
N ILE A 26 8.13 -6.64 8.29
CA ILE A 26 8.18 -5.21 7.98
C ILE A 26 8.90 -4.96 6.66
N ILE A 27 10.07 -5.58 6.45
CA ILE A 27 10.84 -5.42 5.22
C ILE A 27 10.04 -5.90 4.00
N LEU A 28 9.41 -7.07 4.10
CA LEU A 28 8.58 -7.61 3.03
C LEU A 28 7.41 -6.68 2.69
N THR A 29 6.74 -6.16 3.71
CA THR A 29 5.63 -5.21 3.54
C THR A 29 6.10 -3.92 2.86
N ALA A 30 7.26 -3.40 3.24
CA ALA A 30 7.85 -2.21 2.62
C ALA A 30 8.21 -2.46 1.15
N ILE A 31 8.81 -3.62 0.82
CA ILE A 31 9.11 -4.00 -0.56
C ILE A 31 7.81 -4.08 -1.37
N MET A 32 6.79 -4.77 -0.85
CA MET A 32 5.49 -4.87 -1.52
C MET A 32 4.88 -3.49 -1.79
N GLN A 33 4.94 -2.58 -0.82
CA GLN A 33 4.44 -1.21 -0.98
C GLN A 33 5.15 -0.46 -2.11
N VAL A 34 6.48 -0.49 -2.11
CA VAL A 34 7.31 0.21 -3.11
C VAL A 34 7.10 -0.41 -4.49
N SER A 35 7.09 -1.73 -4.60
CA SER A 35 6.81 -2.43 -5.86
C SER A 35 5.43 -2.08 -6.41
N LEU A 36 4.41 -2.02 -5.55
CA LEU A 36 3.05 -1.67 -5.96
C LEU A 36 2.95 -0.22 -6.45
N LEU A 37 3.60 0.72 -5.75
CA LEU A 37 3.66 2.12 -6.16
C LEU A 37 4.35 2.28 -7.52
N VAL A 38 5.52 1.64 -7.70
CA VAL A 38 6.27 1.69 -8.97
C VAL A 38 5.46 1.06 -10.09
N ALA A 39 4.79 -0.08 -9.82
CA ALA A 39 3.92 -0.73 -10.80
C ALA A 39 2.76 0.19 -11.20
N ALA A 40 2.09 0.85 -10.25
CA ALA A 40 1.02 1.80 -10.53
C ALA A 40 1.52 2.98 -11.38
N GLN A 41 2.63 3.61 -11.02
CA GLN A 41 3.22 4.71 -11.80
C GLN A 41 3.61 4.28 -13.22
N ARG A 42 4.23 3.11 -13.36
CA ARG A 42 4.61 2.54 -14.65
C ARG A 42 3.38 2.24 -15.52
N ASP A 43 2.34 1.68 -14.93
CA ASP A 43 1.10 1.34 -15.62
C ASP A 43 0.34 2.60 -16.06
N ILE A 44 0.19 3.61 -15.19
CA ILE A 44 -0.41 4.91 -15.55
C ILE A 44 0.36 5.61 -16.68
N SER A 45 1.70 5.52 -16.64
CA SER A 45 2.55 6.15 -17.65
C SER A 45 2.45 5.45 -19.00
N ARG A 46 2.39 4.11 -19.01
CA ARG A 46 2.34 3.30 -20.24
C ARG A 46 0.95 3.18 -20.85
N ARG A 47 -0.12 3.15 -20.06
CA ARG A 47 -1.49 3.01 -20.60
C ARG A 47 -1.95 4.30 -21.27
N PRO A 48 -2.58 4.24 -22.46
CA PRO A 48 -3.27 5.39 -23.03
C PRO A 48 -4.42 5.84 -22.10
N ALA A 49 -4.70 7.14 -22.07
CA ALA A 49 -5.66 7.72 -21.13
C ALA A 49 -7.09 7.16 -21.30
N GLU A 50 -7.41 6.70 -22.51
CA GLU A 50 -8.69 6.05 -22.85
C GLU A 50 -8.95 4.76 -22.05
N LEU A 51 -7.88 4.07 -21.64
CA LEU A 51 -7.94 2.83 -20.85
C LEU A 51 -7.83 3.08 -19.34
N ILE A 52 -7.93 4.33 -18.91
CA ILE A 52 -7.91 4.74 -17.50
C ILE A 52 -9.23 5.43 -17.17
N ASN A 53 -9.81 5.12 -16.00
CA ASN A 53 -11.03 5.74 -15.51
C ASN A 53 -10.72 7.13 -14.92
N GLY A 54 -10.65 8.14 -15.79
CA GLY A 54 -10.40 9.53 -15.40
C GLY A 54 -8.95 9.99 -15.63
N PRO A 55 -8.59 11.19 -15.16
CA PRO A 55 -7.30 11.79 -15.48
C PRO A 55 -6.12 11.02 -14.88
N LYS A 56 -5.07 10.83 -15.68
CA LYS A 56 -3.81 10.21 -15.23
C LYS A 56 -3.21 10.89 -14.01
N ALA A 57 -3.30 12.22 -13.95
CA ALA A 57 -2.77 13.01 -12.83
C ALA A 57 -3.44 12.66 -11.49
N VAL A 58 -4.76 12.44 -11.49
CA VAL A 58 -5.52 12.06 -10.29
C VAL A 58 -5.05 10.70 -9.80
N TRP A 59 -4.91 9.72 -10.70
CA TRP A 59 -4.42 8.39 -10.32
C TRP A 59 -2.95 8.39 -9.87
N ARG A 60 -2.12 9.26 -10.44
CA ARG A 60 -0.74 9.46 -9.95
C ARG A 60 -0.76 9.99 -8.53
N ALA A 61 -1.52 11.05 -8.26
CA ALA A 61 -1.65 11.62 -6.92
C ALA A 61 -2.22 10.60 -5.93
N ALA A 62 -3.29 9.90 -6.32
CA ALA A 62 -3.92 8.87 -5.51
C ALA A 62 -2.92 7.78 -5.12
N SER A 63 -2.05 7.33 -6.04
CA SER A 63 -1.06 6.28 -5.77
C SER A 63 -0.07 6.61 -4.65
N PHE A 64 0.14 7.88 -4.30
CA PHE A 64 0.99 8.26 -3.17
C PHE A 64 0.33 8.05 -1.80
N ILE A 65 -0.98 7.73 -1.77
CA ILE A 65 -1.71 7.46 -0.52
C ILE A 65 -1.48 6.02 -0.08
N ASN A 66 -0.38 5.76 0.62
CA ASN A 66 -0.04 4.46 1.25
C ASN A 66 -0.37 3.26 0.35
N PHE A 67 -1.02 2.21 0.87
CA PHE A 67 -1.48 1.05 0.10
C PHE A 67 -2.79 1.30 -0.64
N ILE A 68 -3.64 2.19 -0.11
CA ILE A 68 -4.99 2.44 -0.64
C ILE A 68 -4.91 3.03 -2.05
N GLY A 69 -3.95 3.92 -2.29
CA GLY A 69 -3.74 4.58 -3.57
C GLY A 69 -3.46 3.62 -4.72
N PRO A 70 -2.34 2.87 -4.66
CA PRO A 70 -1.97 1.95 -5.72
C PRO A 70 -3.01 0.83 -5.89
N MET A 71 -3.57 0.29 -4.80
CA MET A 71 -4.64 -0.71 -4.89
C MET A 71 -5.91 -0.13 -5.53
N GLY A 72 -6.32 1.06 -5.13
CA GLY A 72 -7.47 1.76 -5.70
C GLY A 72 -7.31 2.02 -7.19
N TYR A 73 -6.09 2.32 -7.66
CA TYR A 73 -5.80 2.43 -9.09
C TYR A 73 -6.02 1.11 -9.85
N PHE A 74 -5.51 0.00 -9.34
CA PHE A 74 -5.67 -1.29 -10.02
C PHE A 74 -7.11 -1.80 -10.02
N VAL A 75 -7.88 -1.49 -8.97
CA VAL A 75 -9.29 -1.91 -8.84
C VAL A 75 -10.22 -1.00 -9.64
N PHE A 76 -10.09 0.32 -9.52
CA PHE A 76 -11.04 1.29 -10.08
C PHE A 76 -10.45 2.12 -11.22
N GLY A 77 -9.15 2.39 -11.20
CA GLY A 77 -8.49 3.26 -12.18
C GLY A 77 -8.21 2.60 -13.52
N ARG A 78 -8.06 1.28 -13.58
CA ARG A 78 -7.81 0.54 -14.82
C ARG A 78 -9.12 0.18 -15.52
N LYS A 79 -9.33 0.67 -16.75
CA LYS A 79 -10.32 0.08 -17.66
C LYS A 79 -9.70 -1.17 -18.27
N ARG A 80 -10.41 -2.29 -18.21
CA ARG A 80 -10.10 -3.44 -19.05
C ARG A 80 -10.61 -3.09 -20.45
N PRO A 81 -9.83 -3.29 -21.53
CA PRO A 81 -10.44 -3.28 -22.85
C PRO A 81 -11.60 -4.27 -22.79
N ALA A 82 -12.80 -3.81 -23.15
CA ALA A 82 -13.91 -4.71 -23.33
C ALA A 82 -13.44 -5.72 -24.38
N THR A 83 -13.11 -6.92 -23.94
CA THR A 83 -12.96 -8.05 -24.84
C THR A 83 -14.34 -8.22 -25.43
N GLY A 84 -14.52 -7.69 -26.65
CA GLY A 84 -15.62 -8.10 -27.50
C GLY A 84 -15.50 -9.61 -27.63
N ILE A 85 -16.43 -10.30 -27.00
CA ILE A 85 -16.73 -11.70 -27.26
C ILE A 85 -17.76 -11.73 -28.37
#